data_AF-A5GKF2-F1
#
_entry.id   AF-A5GKF2-F1
#
_cell.length_a   1.000
_cell.length_b   1.000
_cell.length_c   1.000
_cell.angle_alpha   90.00
_cell.angle_beta   90.00
_cell.angle_gamma   90.00
#
_symmetry.space_group_name_H-M   'P 1'
#
loop_
_entity.id
_entity.type
_entity.pdbx_description
1 polymer ?
#
loop_
_entity_poly.entity_id
_entity_poly.type
_entity_poly.pdbx_seq_one_letter_code
_entity_poly.pdbx_strand_id
1 'polypeptide(L)'
;MPMVGMIGMIIIVMILVMVTLSVVAMVIIVMILIMVTLSMVAMVIIVMILIMVTLSMVAMVIIVMILVMVTLSVVAMVIIVMILIPMIIVALFNVNTAVEVFSFTPHQRWAHGGFDREAAVIGKSPFQNNPELAINRVVLRAAIQIVLKSSMAFNRDDRSGAEFTSRQFFTTSSMTTMGLCTANGSIASHQQSKG
;
A
#
# COMPACT_ATOMS: atom_id res chain seq x y z
N MET A 1 76.74 -48.34 -25.99
CA MET A 1 76.05 -47.03 -26.05
C MET A 1 74.51 -47.06 -25.91
N PRO A 2 73.83 -48.07 -25.30
CA PRO A 2 72.35 -48.03 -25.18
C PRO A 2 71.82 -47.14 -24.03
N MET A 3 72.64 -46.80 -23.04
CA MET A 3 72.17 -46.06 -21.85
C MET A 3 71.81 -44.59 -22.13
N VAL A 4 72.46 -43.94 -23.10
CA VAL A 4 72.17 -42.53 -23.45
C VAL A 4 70.79 -42.39 -24.11
N GLY A 5 70.37 -43.36 -24.93
CA GLY A 5 69.03 -43.36 -25.55
C GLY A 5 67.90 -43.56 -24.55
N MET A 6 68.13 -44.34 -23.49
CA MET A 6 67.15 -44.58 -22.43
C MET A 6 66.88 -43.32 -21.60
N ILE A 7 67.93 -42.55 -21.27
CA ILE A 7 67.81 -41.29 -20.53
C ILE A 7 67.01 -40.26 -21.35
N GLY A 8 67.29 -40.14 -22.66
CA GLY A 8 66.56 -39.25 -23.55
C GLY A 8 65.05 -39.57 -23.61
N MET A 9 64.71 -40.86 -23.71
CA MET A 9 63.30 -41.30 -23.71
C MET A 9 62.59 -40.95 -22.39
N ILE A 10 63.24 -41.15 -21.24
CA ILE A 10 62.66 -40.82 -19.93
C ILE A 10 62.38 -39.31 -19.83
N ILE A 11 63.31 -38.46 -20.28
CA ILE A 11 63.13 -37.00 -20.27
C ILE A 11 61.95 -36.60 -21.15
N ILE A 12 61.84 -37.15 -22.36
CA ILE A 12 60.73 -36.87 -23.28
C ILE A 12 59.38 -37.25 -22.64
N VAL A 13 59.30 -38.44 -22.02
CA VAL A 13 58.08 -38.89 -21.33
C VAL A 13 57.74 -37.95 -20.16
N MET A 14 58.73 -37.54 -19.37
CA MET A 14 58.50 -36.61 -18.25
C MET A 14 57.98 -35.24 -18.74
N ILE A 15 58.57 -34.70 -19.80
CA ILE A 15 58.09 -33.44 -20.41
C ILE A 15 56.67 -33.60 -20.92
N LEU A 16 56.36 -34.70 -21.61
CA LEU A 16 55.02 -34.97 -22.11
C LEU A 16 54.00 -35.02 -20.97
N VAL A 17 54.31 -35.73 -19.88
CA VAL A 17 53.43 -35.79 -18.69
C VAL A 17 53.20 -34.39 -18.11
N MET A 18 54.25 -33.58 -17.94
CA MET A 18 54.11 -32.22 -17.42
C MET A 18 53.23 -31.33 -18.32
N VAL A 19 53.41 -31.41 -19.64
CA VAL A 19 52.58 -30.67 -20.60
C VAL A 19 51.13 -31.14 -20.53
N THR A 20 50.87 -32.45 -20.49
CA THR A 20 49.51 -32.98 -20.38
C THR A 20 48.82 -32.54 -19.10
N LEU A 21 49.50 -32.55 -17.96
CA LEU A 21 48.96 -32.07 -16.68
C LEU A 21 48.68 -30.56 -16.72
N SER A 22 49.54 -29.77 -17.35
CA SER A 22 49.32 -28.34 -17.54
C SER A 22 48.07 -28.05 -18.39
N VAL A 23 47.89 -28.79 -19.49
CA VAL A 23 46.69 -28.67 -20.34
C VAL A 23 45.44 -29.09 -19.57
N VAL A 24 45.48 -30.19 -18.81
CA VAL A 24 44.34 -30.64 -17.98
C VAL A 24 44.00 -29.59 -16.93
N ALA A 25 44.99 -29.00 -16.25
CA ALA A 25 44.76 -27.95 -15.28
C ALA A 25 44.10 -26.71 -15.90
N MET A 26 44.56 -26.28 -17.09
CA MET A 26 43.93 -25.19 -17.83
C MET A 26 42.46 -25.50 -18.18
N VAL A 27 42.18 -26.71 -18.67
CA VAL A 27 40.81 -27.13 -18.99
C VAL A 27 39.93 -27.09 -17.74
N ILE A 28 40.42 -27.58 -16.61
CA ILE A 28 39.67 -27.55 -15.33
C ILE A 28 39.36 -26.10 -14.91
N ILE A 29 40.35 -25.20 -14.99
CA ILE A 29 40.16 -23.78 -14.66
C ILE A 29 39.09 -23.15 -15.56
N VAL A 30 39.14 -23.42 -16.87
CA VAL A 30 38.14 -22.92 -17.83
C VAL A 30 36.75 -23.47 -17.51
N MET A 31 36.63 -24.76 -17.17
CA MET A 31 35.34 -25.35 -16.78
C MET A 31 34.77 -24.71 -15.51
N ILE A 32 35.60 -24.46 -14.49
CA ILE A 32 35.19 -23.77 -13.27
C ILE A 32 34.71 -22.36 -13.60
N LEU A 33 35.42 -21.62 -14.46
CA LEU A 33 35.04 -20.27 -14.85
C LEU A 33 33.70 -20.25 -15.59
N ILE A 34 33.45 -21.22 -16.47
CA ILE A 34 32.15 -21.38 -17.15
C ILE A 34 31.04 -21.65 -16.12
N MET A 35 31.27 -22.53 -15.15
CA MET A 35 30.28 -22.81 -14.10
C MET A 35 29.96 -21.57 -13.26
N VAL A 36 30.98 -20.81 -12.86
CA VAL A 36 30.80 -19.58 -12.08
C VAL A 36 30.05 -18.53 -12.89
N THR A 37 30.41 -18.32 -14.16
CA THR A 37 29.70 -17.34 -15.01
C THR A 37 28.24 -17.71 -15.22
N LEU A 38 27.93 -18.98 -15.48
CA LEU A 38 26.55 -19.47 -15.56
C LEU A 38 25.78 -19.26 -14.25
N SER A 39 26.41 -19.53 -13.10
CA SER A 39 25.79 -19.29 -11.79
C SER A 39 25.48 -17.81 -11.57
N MET A 40 26.36 -16.90 -11.98
CA MET A 40 26.14 -15.46 -11.88
C MET A 40 24.99 -15.01 -12.78
N VAL A 41 24.94 -15.51 -14.01
CA VAL A 41 23.84 -15.23 -14.94
C VAL A 41 22.51 -15.74 -14.38
N ALA A 42 22.48 -16.94 -13.82
CA ALA A 42 21.27 -17.49 -13.19
C ALA A 42 20.77 -16.62 -12.03
N MET A 43 21.68 -16.15 -11.16
CA MET A 43 21.32 -15.22 -10.08
C MET A 43 20.72 -13.91 -10.61
N VAL A 44 21.32 -13.33 -11.64
CA VAL A 44 20.79 -12.10 -12.27
C VAL A 44 19.39 -12.32 -12.82
N ILE A 45 19.15 -13.46 -13.48
CA ILE A 45 17.82 -13.81 -14.02
C ILE A 45 16.79 -13.93 -12.89
N ILE A 46 17.13 -14.60 -11.78
CA ILE A 46 16.25 -14.74 -10.62
C ILE A 46 15.89 -13.36 -10.05
N VAL A 47 16.88 -12.47 -9.90
CA VAL A 47 16.65 -11.10 -9.41
C VAL A 47 15.75 -10.33 -10.36
N MET A 48 15.95 -10.43 -11.67
CA MET A 48 15.07 -9.78 -12.65
C MET A 48 13.62 -10.29 -12.56
N ILE A 49 13.42 -11.60 -12.42
CA ILE A 49 12.08 -12.18 -12.25
C ILE A 49 11.43 -11.64 -10.96
N LEU A 50 12.17 -11.56 -9.86
CA LEU A 50 11.67 -11.02 -8.60
C LEU A 50 11.23 -9.56 -8.74
N ILE A 51 12.01 -8.74 -9.44
CA ILE A 51 11.67 -7.33 -9.72
C ILE A 51 10.38 -7.26 -10.55
N MET A 52 10.24 -8.08 -11.59
CA MET A 52 9.02 -8.11 -12.40
C MET A 52 7.78 -8.50 -11.60
N VAL A 53 7.88 -9.53 -10.75
CA VAL A 53 6.77 -9.98 -9.90
C VAL A 53 6.38 -8.89 -8.89
N THR A 54 7.36 -8.27 -8.23
CA THR A 54 7.09 -7.19 -7.26
C THR A 54 6.44 -5.98 -7.91
N LEU A 55 6.90 -5.56 -9.09
CA LEU A 55 6.25 -4.47 -9.85
C LEU A 55 4.82 -4.84 -10.26
N SER A 56 4.58 -6.08 -10.68
CA SER A 56 3.22 -6.56 -10.99
C SER A 56 2.30 -6.51 -9.78
N MET A 57 2.79 -6.88 -8.60
CA MET A 57 2.02 -6.81 -7.36
C MET A 57 1.67 -5.36 -7.00
N VAL A 58 2.64 -4.45 -7.11
CA VAL A 58 2.41 -3.01 -6.88
C VAL A 58 1.37 -2.46 -7.85
N ALA A 59 1.48 -2.79 -9.14
CA ALA A 59 0.50 -2.38 -10.15
C ALA A 59 -0.92 -2.86 -9.81
N MET A 60 -1.07 -4.12 -9.39
CA MET A 60 -2.37 -4.66 -8.95
C MET A 60 -2.95 -3.89 -7.77
N VAL A 61 -2.13 -3.57 -6.76
CA VAL A 61 -2.58 -2.77 -5.60
C VAL A 61 -3.04 -1.39 -6.04
N ILE A 62 -2.33 -0.75 -6.97
CA ILE A 62 -2.73 0.57 -7.51
C ILE A 62 -4.07 0.46 -8.24
N ILE A 63 -4.27 -0.55 -9.08
CA ILE A 63 -5.54 -0.76 -9.79
C ILE A 63 -6.69 -0.93 -8.81
N VAL A 64 -6.51 -1.75 -7.77
CA VAL A 64 -7.53 -1.95 -6.73
C VAL A 64 -7.82 -0.64 -5.99
N MET A 65 -6.79 0.15 -5.66
CA MET A 65 -6.97 1.45 -5.02
C MET A 65 -7.78 2.42 -5.89
N ILE A 66 -7.48 2.49 -7.19
CA ILE A 66 -8.23 3.32 -8.14
C ILE A 66 -9.68 2.85 -8.22
N LEU A 67 -9.91 1.53 -8.30
CA LEU A 67 -11.26 0.97 -8.33
C LEU A 67 -12.05 1.36 -7.07
N VAL A 68 -11.45 1.22 -5.89
CA VAL A 68 -12.07 1.62 -4.63
C VAL A 68 -12.43 3.11 -4.66
N MET A 69 -11.53 3.98 -5.08
CA MET A 69 -11.81 5.42 -5.18
C MET A 69 -12.98 5.73 -6.13
N VAL A 70 -13.02 5.08 -7.30
CA VAL A 70 -14.12 5.24 -8.26
C VAL A 70 -15.43 4.75 -7.65
N THR A 71 -15.46 3.58 -7.03
CA THR A 71 -16.68 3.06 -6.39
C THR A 71 -17.18 3.97 -5.28
N LEU A 72 -16.30 4.51 -4.44
CA LEU A 72 -16.68 5.48 -3.40
C LEU A 72 -17.21 6.78 -4.00
N SER A 73 -16.63 7.27 -5.10
CA SER A 73 -17.12 8.45 -5.81
C SER A 73 -18.53 8.22 -6.38
N VAL A 74 -18.79 7.06 -6.98
CA VAL A 74 -20.11 6.68 -7.49
C VAL A 74 -21.12 6.59 -6.35
N VAL A 75 -20.77 5.92 -5.24
CA VAL A 75 -21.64 5.82 -4.06
C VAL A 75 -21.95 7.21 -3.49
N ALA A 76 -20.95 8.09 -3.38
CA ALA A 76 -21.15 9.46 -2.92
C ALA A 76 -22.09 10.24 -3.86
N MET A 77 -21.93 10.11 -5.18
CA MET A 77 -22.83 10.74 -6.15
C MET A 77 -24.26 10.24 -5.98
N VAL A 78 -24.47 8.93 -5.83
CA VAL A 78 -25.79 8.34 -5.59
C VAL A 78 -26.42 8.89 -4.32
N ILE A 79 -25.65 8.99 -3.22
CA ILE A 79 -26.13 9.57 -1.96
C ILE A 79 -26.52 11.05 -2.14
N ILE A 80 -25.69 11.84 -2.82
CA ILE A 80 -25.99 13.26 -3.08
C ILE A 80 -27.29 13.37 -3.87
N VAL A 81 -27.46 12.60 -4.95
CA VAL A 81 -28.68 12.60 -5.76
C VAL A 81 -29.90 12.18 -4.93
N MET A 82 -29.75 11.13 -4.10
CA MET A 82 -30.81 10.64 -3.22
C MET A 82 -31.27 11.67 -2.19
N ILE A 83 -30.38 12.57 -1.74
CA ILE A 83 -30.72 13.66 -0.80
C ILE A 83 -31.21 14.91 -1.53
N LEU A 84 -30.56 15.28 -2.63
CA LEU A 84 -30.84 16.52 -3.35
C LEU A 84 -32.21 16.49 -4.02
N ILE A 85 -32.61 15.38 -4.64
CA ILE A 85 -33.91 15.24 -5.30
C ILE A 85 -35.07 15.49 -4.32
N PRO A 86 -35.19 14.78 -3.18
CA PRO A 86 -36.28 15.02 -2.24
C PRO A 86 -36.21 16.42 -1.62
N MET A 87 -35.01 16.95 -1.36
CA MET A 87 -34.87 18.32 -0.86
C MET A 87 -35.42 19.35 -1.85
N ILE A 88 -35.12 19.20 -3.16
CA ILE A 88 -35.67 20.06 -4.22
C ILE A 88 -37.19 19.91 -4.29
N ILE A 89 -37.71 18.68 -4.24
CA ILE A 89 -39.16 18.41 -4.26
C ILE A 89 -39.86 19.12 -3.09
N VAL A 90 -39.35 18.96 -1.86
CA VAL A 90 -39.89 19.62 -0.66
C VAL A 90 -39.82 21.14 -0.78
N ALA A 91 -38.71 21.68 -1.29
CA ALA A 91 -38.57 23.12 -1.53
C ALA A 91 -39.61 23.65 -2.53
N LEU A 92 -39.83 22.94 -3.64
CA LEU A 92 -40.85 23.31 -4.63
C LEU A 92 -42.27 23.28 -4.05
N PHE A 93 -42.62 22.24 -3.29
CA PHE A 93 -43.93 22.16 -2.61
C PHE A 93 -44.13 23.29 -1.60
N ASN A 94 -43.10 23.64 -0.82
CA ASN A 94 -43.16 24.75 0.13
C ASN A 94 -43.30 26.12 -0.55
N VAL A 95 -42.64 26.33 -1.69
CA VAL A 95 -42.77 27.58 -2.46
C VAL A 95 -44.15 27.70 -3.10
N ASN A 96 -44.68 26.62 -3.67
CA ASN A 96 -46.03 26.63 -4.25
C ASN A 96 -47.12 26.87 -3.19
N THR A 97 -47.02 26.25 -2.01
CA THR A 97 -47.96 26.51 -0.92
C THR A 97 -47.87 27.96 -0.46
N ALA A 98 -46.67 28.55 -0.32
CA ALA A 98 -46.53 29.97 0.03
C ALA A 98 -47.17 30.89 -1.02
N VAL A 99 -46.98 30.64 -2.33
CA VAL A 99 -47.61 31.43 -3.40
C VAL A 99 -49.13 31.26 -3.40
N GLU A 100 -49.64 30.06 -3.12
CA GLU A 100 -51.07 29.80 -3.05
C GLU A 100 -51.72 30.52 -1.85
N VAL A 101 -51.06 30.57 -0.69
CA VAL A 101 -51.52 31.35 0.48
C VAL A 101 -51.48 32.86 0.19
N PHE A 102 -50.53 33.34 -0.62
CA PHE A 102 -50.48 34.73 -1.07
C PHE A 102 -51.46 35.07 -2.21
N SER A 103 -51.97 34.07 -2.94
CA SER A 103 -52.94 34.27 -4.03
C SER A 103 -54.40 34.39 -3.57
N PHE A 104 -54.71 34.00 -2.32
CA PHE A 104 -56.03 34.12 -1.71
C PHE A 104 -56.09 35.21 -0.63
N THR A 105 -55.78 36.47 -0.95
CA THR A 105 -56.54 37.66 -0.50
C THR A 105 -55.96 38.99 -1.04
N PRO A 106 -56.39 39.47 -2.22
CA PRO A 106 -56.27 40.87 -2.58
C PRO A 106 -57.59 41.65 -2.36
N HIS A 107 -58.51 41.21 -1.51
CA HIS A 107 -59.69 42.02 -1.17
C HIS A 107 -60.11 41.85 0.29
N GLN A 108 -59.50 42.63 1.18
CA GLN A 108 -60.17 43.38 2.25
C GLN A 108 -59.15 43.80 3.32
N ARG A 109 -58.68 45.06 3.26
CA ARG A 109 -58.60 45.95 4.44
C ARG A 109 -58.04 47.31 4.04
N TRP A 110 -58.89 48.07 3.37
CA TRP A 110 -58.89 49.52 3.57
C TRP A 110 -59.85 49.80 4.72
N ALA A 111 -59.29 50.04 5.90
CA ALA A 111 -59.90 50.90 6.91
C ALA A 111 -58.84 51.26 7.96
N HIS A 112 -58.56 52.57 8.04
CA HIS A 112 -58.19 53.33 9.25
C HIS A 112 -57.02 52.80 10.08
N GLY A 113 -55.89 53.49 10.20
CA GLY A 113 -55.80 54.90 10.59
C GLY A 113 -54.96 54.96 11.87
N GLY A 114 -54.08 55.94 11.98
CA GLY A 114 -53.31 56.20 13.20
C GLY A 114 -51.82 55.95 13.04
N PHE A 115 -51.12 56.99 12.57
CA PHE A 115 -49.75 57.23 12.99
C PHE A 115 -49.74 57.34 14.51
N ASP A 116 -48.98 56.49 15.19
CA ASP A 116 -48.38 56.92 16.44
C ASP A 116 -46.92 56.47 16.53
N ARG A 117 -46.12 57.42 16.95
CA ARG A 117 -44.68 57.50 16.91
C ARG A 117 -44.24 57.42 18.35
N GLU A 118 -43.69 56.30 18.79
CA GLU A 118 -42.93 56.27 20.04
C GLU A 118 -41.83 55.21 20.06
N ALA A 119 -40.83 55.51 20.88
CA ALA A 119 -39.43 55.21 20.63
C ALA A 119 -38.97 53.82 21.10
N ALA A 120 -37.85 53.43 20.49
CA ALA A 120 -36.88 52.39 20.87
C ALA A 120 -36.91 51.87 22.31
N VAL A 121 -36.93 50.55 22.47
CA VAL A 121 -36.25 49.85 23.57
C VAL A 121 -35.59 48.56 23.06
N ILE A 122 -34.27 48.57 23.16
CA ILE A 122 -33.35 47.43 23.13
C ILE A 122 -33.77 46.41 24.20
N GLY A 123 -33.98 45.14 23.85
CA GLY A 123 -34.35 44.14 24.85
C GLY A 123 -34.35 42.69 24.38
N LYS A 124 -33.16 42.07 24.43
CA LYS A 124 -32.88 40.66 24.76
C LYS A 124 -33.60 39.54 23.97
N SER A 125 -32.79 38.81 23.20
CA SER A 125 -33.06 37.44 22.78
C SER A 125 -33.13 36.49 23.99
N PRO A 126 -34.21 35.70 24.12
CA PRO A 126 -34.24 34.55 25.01
C PRO A 126 -34.19 33.29 24.13
N PHE A 127 -33.07 32.55 24.16
CA PHE A 127 -33.03 31.08 24.11
C PHE A 127 -31.56 30.66 24.12
N GLN A 128 -30.93 30.98 25.24
CA GLN A 128 -29.86 30.17 25.77
C GLN A 128 -30.56 28.97 26.40
N ASN A 129 -30.46 27.80 25.78
CA ASN A 129 -30.54 26.48 26.41
C ASN A 129 -30.00 25.44 25.43
N ASN A 130 -28.72 25.13 25.62
CA ASN A 130 -28.11 23.85 25.26
C ASN A 130 -29.01 22.69 25.75
N PRO A 131 -29.05 21.58 25.02
CA PRO A 131 -28.20 20.49 25.47
C PRO A 131 -27.38 19.88 24.33
N GLU A 132 -26.09 19.69 24.63
CA GLU A 132 -25.37 18.45 24.35
C GLU A 132 -25.69 17.74 23.02
N LEU A 133 -25.15 18.25 21.91
CA LEU A 133 -24.67 17.34 20.87
C LEU A 133 -23.17 17.21 21.03
N ALA A 134 -22.78 16.22 21.83
CA ALA A 134 -21.44 15.65 21.86
C ALA A 134 -21.13 15.06 20.48
N ILE A 135 -20.84 15.93 19.51
CA ILE A 135 -20.21 15.55 18.25
C ILE A 135 -18.84 15.04 18.64
N ASN A 136 -18.70 13.73 18.50
CA ASN A 136 -17.55 12.89 18.76
C ASN A 136 -16.26 13.50 18.15
N ARG A 137 -15.62 14.40 18.91
CA ARG A 137 -14.34 15.06 18.59
C ARG A 137 -13.16 14.08 18.49
N VAL A 138 -13.37 12.80 18.83
CA VAL A 138 -12.33 11.77 18.77
C VAL A 138 -12.02 11.38 17.32
N VAL A 139 -13.01 11.37 16.43
CA VAL A 139 -12.80 10.95 15.03
C VAL A 139 -12.18 12.08 14.20
N LEU A 140 -12.59 13.33 14.42
CA LEU A 140 -12.02 14.47 13.70
C LEU A 140 -10.56 14.75 14.10
N ARG A 141 -10.15 14.40 15.33
CA ARG A 141 -8.75 14.49 15.77
C ARG A 141 -7.87 13.38 15.20
N ALA A 142 -8.42 12.21 14.91
CA ALA A 142 -7.69 11.12 14.25
C ALA A 142 -7.44 11.40 12.76
N ALA A 143 -8.42 11.96 12.04
CA ALA A 143 -8.29 12.27 10.62
C ALA A 143 -7.26 13.37 10.33
N ILE A 144 -7.14 14.38 11.20
CA ILE A 144 -6.17 15.49 11.02
C ILE A 144 -4.75 15.07 11.42
N GLN A 145 -4.58 14.12 12.35
CA GLN A 145 -3.24 13.60 12.68
C GLN A 145 -2.62 12.74 11.57
N ILE A 146 -3.43 12.04 10.77
CA ILE A 146 -2.91 11.20 9.67
C ILE A 146 -2.39 12.08 8.51
N VAL A 147 -2.99 13.26 8.29
CA VAL A 147 -2.59 14.17 7.20
C VAL A 147 -1.39 15.06 7.58
N LEU A 148 -1.22 15.42 8.86
CA LEU A 148 -0.11 16.29 9.30
C LEU A 148 1.17 15.55 9.70
N LYS A 149 1.15 14.23 9.92
CA LYS A 149 2.38 13.48 10.25
C LYS A 149 3.22 13.10 9.02
N SER A 150 2.73 13.35 7.82
CA SER A 150 3.49 13.24 6.56
C SER A 150 4.20 14.55 6.15
N SER A 151 4.13 15.61 6.97
CA SER A 151 4.68 16.93 6.67
C SER A 151 5.76 17.38 7.68
N MET A 152 6.79 16.56 7.90
CA MET A 152 8.08 16.93 8.50
C MET A 152 9.10 15.89 8.01
N ALA A 153 10.19 16.16 7.31
CA ALA A 153 10.83 17.41 6.94
C ALA A 153 11.67 17.15 5.67
N PHE A 154 11.43 17.89 4.60
CA PHE A 154 12.45 18.11 3.57
C PHE A 154 13.22 19.37 4.01
N ASN A 155 14.16 19.18 4.94
CA ASN A 155 15.14 20.21 5.24
C ASN A 155 16.34 20.01 4.31
N ARG A 156 16.65 21.09 3.60
CA ARG A 156 17.74 21.22 2.66
C ARG A 156 18.99 21.62 3.47
N ASP A 157 20.12 21.12 3.01
CA ASP A 157 21.49 21.50 3.32
C ASP A 157 22.23 20.86 4.51
N ASP A 158 23.43 20.42 4.13
CA ASP A 158 24.69 20.35 4.86
C ASP A 158 25.00 19.16 5.78
N ARG A 159 25.85 18.27 5.22
CA ARG A 159 27.23 18.06 5.69
C ARG A 159 27.38 17.77 7.19
N SER A 160 27.53 16.50 7.53
CA SER A 160 28.65 15.98 8.32
C SER A 160 28.38 14.54 8.73
N GLY A 161 29.39 13.69 8.61
CA GLY A 161 29.34 12.35 9.13
C GLY A 161 29.29 12.34 10.65
N ALA A 162 28.55 11.41 11.22
CA ALA A 162 28.80 10.82 12.52
C ALA A 162 27.93 9.57 12.70
N GLU A 163 28.61 8.43 12.83
CA GLU A 163 28.38 7.42 13.86
C GLU A 163 26.95 6.87 14.06
N PHE A 164 26.73 5.68 13.50
CA PHE A 164 25.69 4.75 13.92
C PHE A 164 25.93 4.30 15.37
N THR A 165 25.27 4.95 16.32
CA THR A 165 25.07 4.40 17.66
C THR A 165 23.69 3.80 17.78
N SER A 166 23.68 2.47 17.68
CA SER A 166 22.76 1.53 18.31
C SER A 166 21.88 2.13 19.42
N ARG A 167 20.57 2.19 19.17
CA ARG A 167 19.57 2.14 20.24
C ARG A 167 18.60 0.98 19.99
N GLN A 168 18.80 -0.04 20.82
CA GLN A 168 17.89 -1.11 21.13
C GLN A 168 16.50 -0.56 21.47
N PHE A 169 15.49 -1.07 20.79
CA PHE A 169 14.17 -1.29 21.39
C PHE A 169 13.71 -2.68 20.98
N PHE A 170 13.99 -3.63 21.87
CA PHE A 170 13.33 -4.94 21.88
C PHE A 170 11.90 -4.72 22.37
N THR A 171 10.94 -5.02 21.52
CA THR A 171 9.59 -5.38 21.94
C THR A 171 9.40 -6.85 21.61
N THR A 172 9.63 -7.67 22.63
CA THR A 172 9.26 -9.07 22.74
C THR A 172 7.74 -9.18 22.79
N SER A 173 7.10 -9.71 21.76
CA SER A 173 5.77 -10.29 21.87
C SER A 173 5.88 -11.82 21.90
N SER A 174 5.46 -12.37 23.04
CA SER A 174 5.32 -13.81 23.25
C SER A 174 4.14 -14.34 22.44
N MET A 175 4.33 -15.44 21.70
CA MET A 175 3.20 -16.25 21.28
C MET A 175 3.54 -17.74 21.35
N THR A 176 3.28 -18.25 22.55
CA THR A 176 2.59 -19.50 22.86
C THR A 176 2.67 -20.64 21.85
N THR A 177 3.37 -21.67 22.30
CA THR A 177 3.32 -23.09 21.97
C THR A 177 1.89 -23.62 21.82
N MET A 178 1.52 -24.07 20.61
CA MET A 178 0.60 -25.18 20.37
C MET A 178 1.44 -26.18 19.54
N GLY A 179 1.75 -27.39 19.98
CA GLY A 179 0.80 -28.34 20.54
C GLY A 179 0.44 -29.37 19.46
N LEU A 180 1.44 -30.17 19.06
CA LEU A 180 1.37 -31.61 18.84
C LEU A 180 0.10 -32.19 18.19
N CYS A 181 0.20 -32.64 16.93
CA CYS A 181 -0.52 -33.82 16.45
C CYS A 181 0.35 -34.63 15.50
N THR A 182 0.87 -35.72 16.05
CA THR A 182 1.46 -36.88 15.41
C THR A 182 0.43 -37.57 14.50
N ALA A 183 0.78 -37.83 13.25
CA ALA A 183 0.08 -38.80 12.41
C ALA A 183 1.11 -39.70 11.72
N ASN A 184 1.32 -40.84 12.35
CA ASN A 184 1.95 -42.04 11.80
C ASN A 184 0.99 -42.69 10.78
N GLY A 185 1.51 -43.20 9.67
CA GLY A 185 0.77 -44.04 8.71
C GLY A 185 1.52 -44.13 7.38
N SER A 186 2.53 -44.98 7.25
CA SER A 186 2.43 -46.38 6.80
C SER A 186 2.05 -46.55 5.32
N ILE A 187 3.05 -46.96 4.53
CA ILE A 187 3.02 -48.05 3.53
C ILE A 187 1.88 -48.06 2.51
N ALA A 188 2.23 -47.80 1.24
CA ALA A 188 1.71 -48.57 0.11
C ALA A 188 2.62 -48.40 -1.12
N SER A 189 3.55 -49.34 -1.26
CA SER A 189 4.07 -49.76 -2.55
C SER A 189 2.93 -50.37 -3.36
N HIS A 190 2.59 -49.80 -4.53
CA HIS A 190 1.85 -50.54 -5.55
C HIS A 190 2.60 -50.51 -6.87
N GLN A 191 3.19 -51.66 -7.15
CA GLN A 191 3.66 -52.14 -8.43
C GLN A 191 2.42 -52.47 -9.29
N GLN A 192 2.31 -51.92 -10.49
CA GLN A 192 1.40 -52.37 -11.56
C GLN A 192 1.97 -51.83 -12.88
N SER A 193 2.82 -52.56 -13.61
CA SER A 193 2.46 -53.62 -14.57
C SER A 193 1.29 -53.24 -15.48
N LYS A 194 1.59 -52.72 -16.67
CA LYS A 194 0.99 -53.07 -17.97
C LYS A 194 1.49 -52.12 -19.07
N GLY A 195 2.02 -52.69 -20.15
CA GLY A 195 2.44 -51.99 -21.37
C GLY A 195 3.75 -52.56 -21.89
#